data_AF-A0A0D2A0N1-F1
#
_entry.id   AF-A0A0D2A0N1-F1
#
_cell.length_a   1.000
_cell.length_b   1.000
_cell.length_c   1.000
_cell.angle_alpha   90.00
_cell.angle_beta   90.00
_cell.angle_gamma   90.00
#
_symmetry.space_group_name_H-M   'P 1'
#
loop_
_entity.id
_entity.type
_entity.pdbx_description
1 polymer ?
#
loop_
_entity_poly.entity_id
_entity_poly.type
_entity_poly.pdbx_seq_one_letter_code
_entity_poly.pdbx_strand_id
1 'polypeptide(L)'
;MAPITRVTMIKLREEDIDMALKGFETFAKTQTKEGKPYILSMEAGPARGSVRDQGYTFVTKSVFTCVDDQKFYEDKCPAHQEYKTFLKENTSGVSGLISVNFEPSCSFSI
;
A
#
# COMPACT_ATOMS: atom_id res chain seq x y z
N MET A 1 -13.19 -18.23 0.68
CA MET A 1 -13.08 -16.76 0.78
C MET A 1 -12.17 -16.31 -0.34
N ALA A 2 -12.54 -15.24 -1.06
CA ALA A 2 -11.77 -14.77 -2.21
C ALA A 2 -10.67 -13.77 -1.76
N PRO A 3 -9.48 -13.80 -2.38
CA PRO A 3 -8.46 -12.78 -2.14
C PRO A 3 -8.96 -11.37 -2.47
N ILE A 4 -8.60 -10.39 -1.64
CA ILE A 4 -8.88 -8.97 -1.89
C ILE A 4 -7.62 -8.30 -2.42
N THR A 5 -7.73 -7.60 -3.55
CA THR A 5 -6.65 -6.72 -4.01
C THR A 5 -6.96 -5.29 -3.63
N ARG A 6 -5.99 -4.62 -3.01
CA ARG A 6 -6.02 -3.18 -2.73
C ARG A 6 -4.96 -2.49 -3.55
N VAL A 7 -5.34 -1.41 -4.22
CA VAL A 7 -4.40 -0.46 -4.84
C VAL A 7 -4.55 0.87 -4.13
N THR A 8 -3.43 1.48 -3.74
CA THR A 8 -3.39 2.82 -3.16
C THR A 8 -2.48 3.71 -3.97
N MET A 9 -2.98 4.88 -4.33
CA MET A 9 -2.22 5.91 -5.02
C MET A 9 -2.07 7.11 -4.08
N ILE A 10 -0.86 7.63 -3.99
CA ILE A 10 -0.46 8.69 -3.05
C ILE A 10 0.20 9.82 -3.82
N LYS A 11 -0.20 11.06 -3.52
CA LYS A 11 0.44 12.28 -4.01
C LYS A 11 1.51 12.71 -3.02
N LEU A 12 2.76 12.43 -3.37
CA LEU A 12 3.98 12.85 -2.68
C LEU A 12 4.79 13.78 -3.57
N ARG A 13 5.65 14.61 -2.97
CA ARG A 13 6.68 15.33 -3.73
C ARG A 13 7.70 14.33 -4.28
N GLU A 14 8.36 14.65 -5.39
CA GLU A 14 9.30 13.72 -6.01
C GLU A 14 10.47 13.37 -5.08
N GLU A 15 10.96 14.34 -4.33
CA GLU A 15 12.02 14.17 -3.33
C GLU A 15 11.64 13.24 -2.15
N ASP A 16 10.34 13.01 -1.94
CA ASP A 16 9.85 12.16 -0.84
C ASP A 16 9.69 10.68 -1.26
N ILE A 17 9.78 10.36 -2.55
CA ILE A 17 9.48 9.01 -3.09
C ILE A 17 10.42 7.95 -2.51
N ASP A 18 11.73 8.21 -2.50
CA ASP A 18 12.72 7.25 -1.98
C ASP A 18 12.52 6.99 -0.48
N MET A 19 12.15 8.03 0.27
CA MET A 19 11.83 7.90 1.70
C MET A 19 10.57 7.05 1.89
N ALA A 20 9.53 7.31 1.10
CA ALA A 20 8.29 6.53 1.15
C ALA A 20 8.52 5.05 0.80
N LEU A 21 9.38 4.77 -0.19
CA LEU A 21 9.76 3.40 -0.56
C LEU A 21 10.53 2.72 0.58
N LYS A 22 11.51 3.39 1.18
CA LYS A 22 12.26 2.87 2.33
C LYS A 22 11.35 2.48 3.50
N GLY A 23 10.38 3.34 3.85
CA GLY A 23 9.39 3.03 4.87
C GLY A 23 8.51 1.83 4.49
N PHE A 24 8.15 1.71 3.20
CA PHE A 24 7.33 0.61 2.70
C PHE A 24 8.08 -0.72 2.73
N GLU A 25 9.38 -0.73 2.44
CA GLU A 25 10.21 -1.94 2.55
C GLU A 25 10.26 -2.47 3.98
N THR A 26 10.37 -1.59 4.98
CA THR A 26 10.28 -1.99 6.39
C THR A 26 8.90 -2.55 6.70
N PHE A 27 7.84 -1.84 6.30
CA PHE A 27 6.47 -2.29 6.48
C PHE A 27 6.21 -3.67 5.87
N ALA A 28 6.65 -3.92 4.65
CA ALA A 28 6.48 -5.21 3.97
C ALA A 28 7.15 -6.37 4.72
N LYS A 29 8.25 -6.10 5.44
CA LYS A 29 8.99 -7.09 6.24
C LYS A 29 8.42 -7.29 7.64
N THR A 30 7.79 -6.28 8.23
CA THR A 30 7.33 -6.31 9.63
C THR A 30 5.84 -6.58 9.79
N GLN A 31 5.05 -6.47 8.72
CA GLN A 31 3.62 -6.78 8.76
C GLN A 31 3.37 -8.23 9.16
N THR A 32 2.47 -8.43 10.11
CA THR A 32 2.00 -9.75 10.55
C THR A 32 0.66 -9.63 11.26
N LYS A 33 -0.12 -10.71 11.29
CA LYS A 33 -1.33 -10.87 12.09
C LYS A 33 -1.13 -12.06 13.00
N GLU A 34 -0.90 -11.80 14.30
CA GLU A 34 -0.63 -12.85 15.30
C GLU A 34 0.55 -13.77 14.92
N GLY A 35 1.58 -13.21 14.28
CA GLY A 35 2.74 -13.98 13.81
C GLY A 35 2.51 -14.75 12.50
N LYS A 36 1.32 -14.65 11.89
CA LYS A 36 0.97 -15.34 10.65
C LYS A 36 0.90 -14.35 9.46
N PRO A 37 1.31 -14.76 8.25
CA PRO A 37 1.06 -13.99 7.03
C PRO A 37 -0.44 -13.89 6.75
N TYR A 38 -0.90 -12.68 6.44
CA TYR A 38 -2.29 -12.38 6.05
C TYR A 38 -2.38 -11.56 4.75
N ILE A 39 -1.22 -11.06 4.30
CA ILE A 39 -1.00 -10.45 2.99
C ILE A 39 -0.21 -11.44 2.15
N LEU A 40 -0.74 -11.78 0.98
CA LEU A 40 -0.15 -12.70 -0.01
C LEU A 40 0.96 -12.03 -0.82
N SER A 41 0.81 -10.75 -1.16
CA SER A 41 1.84 -9.99 -1.86
C SER A 41 1.72 -8.49 -1.59
N MET A 42 2.86 -7.79 -1.65
CA MET A 42 2.95 -6.34 -1.54
C MET A 42 3.93 -5.82 -2.59
N GLU A 43 3.52 -4.75 -3.29
CA GLU A 43 4.33 -4.06 -4.27
C GLU A 43 4.20 -2.56 -4.03
N ALA A 44 5.28 -1.80 -4.24
CA ALA A 44 5.24 -0.35 -4.21
C ALA A 44 6.27 0.24 -5.17
N GLY A 45 6.02 1.46 -5.64
CA GLY A 45 6.97 2.18 -6.47
C GLY A 45 6.44 3.52 -6.97
N PRO A 46 7.30 4.29 -7.66
CA PRO A 46 6.89 5.53 -8.31
C PRO A 46 5.89 5.25 -9.43
N ALA A 47 4.95 6.18 -9.61
CA ALA A 47 4.16 6.24 -10.84
C ALA A 47 5.10 6.55 -12.03
N ARG A 48 4.75 6.10 -13.23
CA ARG A 48 5.61 6.29 -14.42
C ARG A 48 5.52 7.69 -15.02
N GLY A 49 4.68 8.58 -14.48
CA GLY A 49 4.59 9.98 -14.87
C GLY A 49 3.80 10.16 -16.16
N SER A 50 2.48 10.18 -16.06
CA SER A 50 1.57 10.50 -17.17
C SER A 50 0.51 11.51 -16.75
N VAL A 51 -0.06 12.25 -17.72
CA VAL A 51 -1.18 13.17 -17.47
C VAL A 51 -2.39 12.44 -16.84
N ARG A 52 -2.55 11.14 -17.12
CA ARG A 52 -3.62 10.31 -16.57
C ARG A 52 -3.42 9.96 -15.10
N ASP A 53 -2.23 10.18 -14.55
CA ASP A 53 -1.91 9.84 -13.16
C ASP A 53 -2.51 10.86 -12.19
N GLN A 54 -3.09 11.97 -12.70
CA GLN A 54 -3.80 13.00 -11.90
C GLN A 54 -2.98 13.54 -10.71
N GLY A 55 -1.64 13.56 -10.86
CA GLY A 55 -0.71 14.01 -9.83
C GLY A 55 -0.42 13.00 -8.73
N TYR A 56 -0.87 11.75 -8.85
CA TYR A 56 -0.41 10.65 -7.99
C TYR A 56 0.97 10.19 -8.43
N THR A 57 1.91 10.11 -7.48
CA THR A 57 3.34 9.93 -7.74
C THR A 57 3.89 8.64 -7.13
N PHE A 58 3.20 8.04 -6.17
CA PHE A 58 3.58 6.78 -5.54
C PHE A 58 2.39 5.83 -5.48
N VAL A 59 2.61 4.55 -5.83
CA VAL A 59 1.56 3.53 -5.91
C VAL A 59 1.96 2.33 -5.07
N THR A 60 1.00 1.78 -4.32
CA THR A 60 1.16 0.53 -3.61
C THR A 60 0.04 -0.44 -3.97
N LYS A 61 0.36 -1.73 -4.00
CA LYS A 61 -0.58 -2.83 -4.20
C LYS A 61 -0.39 -3.84 -3.08
N SER A 62 -1.49 -4.35 -2.55
CA SER A 62 -1.48 -5.44 -1.57
C SER A 62 -2.57 -6.44 -1.92
N VAL A 63 -2.26 -7.73 -1.80
CA VAL A 63 -3.23 -8.81 -1.98
C VAL A 63 -3.42 -9.51 -0.65
N PHE A 64 -4.65 -9.53 -0.12
CA PHE A 64 -5.01 -10.14 1.16
C PHE A 64 -5.62 -11.52 0.93
N THR A 65 -5.55 -12.41 1.92
CA THR A 65 -6.19 -13.74 1.78
C THR A 65 -7.72 -13.66 1.72
N CYS A 66 -8.31 -12.66 2.40
CA CYS A 66 -9.76 -12.44 2.47
C CYS A 66 -10.11 -11.01 2.92
N VAL A 67 -11.41 -10.70 2.98
CA VAL A 67 -11.93 -9.41 3.44
C VAL A 67 -11.62 -9.13 4.93
N ASP A 68 -11.61 -10.13 5.80
CA ASP A 68 -11.32 -9.92 7.21
C ASP A 68 -9.84 -9.58 7.47
N ASP A 69 -8.96 -10.09 6.62
CA ASP A 69 -7.54 -9.73 6.59
C ASP A 69 -7.32 -8.30 6.08
N GLN A 70 -8.09 -7.88 5.07
CA GLN A 70 -8.10 -6.49 4.61
C GLN A 70 -8.66 -5.52 5.68
N LYS A 71 -9.69 -5.91 6.45
CA LYS A 71 -10.19 -5.09 7.58
C LYS A 71 -9.16 -4.99 8.69
N PHE A 72 -8.53 -6.11 9.05
CA PHE A 72 -7.43 -6.10 10.02
C PHE A 72 -6.29 -5.16 9.57
N TYR A 73 -5.92 -5.21 8.29
CA TYR A 73 -4.93 -4.30 7.71
C TYR A 73 -5.27 -2.82 7.96
N GLU A 74 -6.51 -2.42 7.67
CA GLU A 74 -6.93 -1.02 7.77
C GLU A 74 -7.01 -0.53 9.21
N ASP A 75 -7.58 -1.35 10.09
CA ASP A 75 -7.96 -0.92 11.43
C ASP A 75 -6.91 -1.22 12.49
N LYS A 76 -6.15 -2.31 12.33
CA LYS A 76 -5.41 -2.94 13.44
C LYS A 76 -3.95 -3.26 13.16
N CYS A 77 -3.53 -3.36 11.90
CA CYS A 77 -2.14 -3.73 11.58
C CYS A 77 -1.15 -2.69 12.13
N PRO A 78 -0.29 -3.03 13.12
CA PRO A 78 0.62 -2.05 13.73
C PRO A 78 1.63 -1.51 12.73
N ALA A 79 2.24 -2.39 11.92
CA ALA A 79 3.21 -2.01 10.89
C ALA A 79 2.63 -1.05 9.83
N HIS A 80 1.32 -1.19 9.51
CA HIS A 80 0.64 -0.25 8.61
C HIS A 80 0.46 1.13 9.26
N GLN A 81 0.10 1.18 10.55
CA GLN A 81 -0.02 2.45 11.27
C GLN A 81 1.35 3.12 11.43
N GLU A 82 2.40 2.34 11.73
CA GLU A 82 3.78 2.82 11.77
C GLU A 82 4.21 3.40 10.42
N TYR A 83 3.86 2.76 9.31
CA TYR A 83 4.15 3.30 7.98
C TYR A 83 3.45 4.64 7.71
N LYS A 84 2.18 4.79 8.11
CA LYS A 84 1.46 6.08 7.99
C LYS A 84 2.15 7.17 8.82
N THR A 85 2.54 6.86 10.05
CA THR A 85 3.27 7.79 10.92
C THR A 85 4.63 8.14 10.32
N PHE A 86 5.37 7.14 9.84
CA PHE A 86 6.66 7.33 9.18
C PHE A 86 6.55 8.29 8.00
N LEU A 87 5.55 8.12 7.12
CA LEU A 87 5.31 9.04 6.01
C LEU A 87 5.05 10.46 6.51
N LYS A 88 4.20 10.62 7.53
CA LYS A 88 3.88 11.94 8.10
C LYS A 88 5.11 12.66 8.67
N GLU A 89 6.03 11.92 9.28
CA GLU A 89 7.19 12.47 9.99
C GLU A 89 8.42 12.68 9.11
N ASN A 90 8.59 11.86 8.08
CA ASN A 90 9.83 11.80 7.28
C ASN A 90 9.66 12.28 5.85
N THR A 91 8.43 12.59 5.44
CA THR A 91 8.16 13.22 4.15
C THR A 91 7.54 14.59 4.37
N SER A 92 7.33 15.30 3.29
CA SER A 92 6.76 16.63 3.28
C SER A 92 5.24 16.63 3.43
N GLY A 93 4.67 15.44 3.63
CA GLY A 93 3.25 15.20 3.79
C GLY A 93 2.60 14.59 2.56
N VAL A 94 1.50 13.88 2.81
CA VAL A 94 0.62 13.32 1.78
C VAL A 94 -0.40 14.38 1.39
N SER A 95 -0.37 14.85 0.14
CA SER A 95 -1.32 15.86 -0.36
C SER A 95 -2.58 15.25 -0.97
N GLY A 96 -2.59 13.93 -1.20
CA GLY A 96 -3.73 13.20 -1.73
C GLY A 96 -3.51 11.70 -1.61
N LEU A 97 -4.58 10.97 -1.29
CA LEU A 97 -4.55 9.53 -1.14
C LEU A 97 -5.88 8.96 -1.63
N ILE A 98 -5.82 7.91 -2.41
CA ILE A 98 -7.00 7.11 -2.79
C ILE A 98 -6.65 5.64 -2.68
N SER A 99 -7.56 4.87 -2.09
CA SER A 99 -7.45 3.42 -1.98
C SER A 99 -8.69 2.77 -2.57
N VAL A 100 -8.48 1.75 -3.39
CA VAL A 100 -9.56 0.95 -3.98
C VAL A 100 -9.31 -0.51 -3.65
N ASN A 101 -10.33 -1.16 -3.08
CA ASN A 101 -10.36 -2.59 -2.80
C ASN A 101 -11.26 -3.27 -3.82
N PHE A 102 -10.83 -4.40 -4.38
CA PHE A 102 -11.66 -5.20 -5.28
C PHE A 102 -11.35 -6.70 -5.17
N GLU A 103 -12.37 -7.51 -5.45
CA GLU A 103 -12.22 -8.95 -5.67
C GLU A 103 -11.95 -9.18 -7.17
N PRO A 104 -10.82 -9.78 -7.56
CA PRO A 104 -10.56 -10.09 -8.97
C PRO A 104 -11.60 -11.10 -9.48
N SER A 105 -12.45 -10.68 -10.43
CA SER A 105 -13.44 -11.57 -11.08
C SER A 105 -12.87 -12.27 -12.31
N CYS A 106 -11.76 -11.77 -12.85
CA CYS A 106 -11.03 -12.33 -13.98
C CYS A 106 -9.54 -12.04 -13.78
N SER A 107 -8.69 -13.05 -13.97
CA SER A 107 -7.24 -12.93 -13.81
C SER A 107 -6.52 -13.77 -14.86
N PHE A 108 -5.38 -13.27 -15.33
CA PHE A 108 -4.46 -13.99 -16.21
C PHE A 108 -3.06 -13.95 -15.59
N SER A 109 -2.30 -15.03 -15.74
CA SER A 109 -0.92 -15.13 -15.31
C SER A 109 -0.16 -15.92 -16.37
N ILE A 110 1.05 -15.47 -16.70
CA ILE A 110 1.93 -16.05 -17.73
C ILE A 110 2.76 -17.19 -17.17
#